data_AF-A0A847JK99-F1
#
_entry.id   AF-A0A847JK99-F1
#
_cell.length_a   1.000
_cell.length_b   1.000
_cell.length_c   1.000
_cell.angle_alpha   90.00
_cell.angle_beta   90.00
_cell.angle_gamma   90.00
#
_symmetry.space_group_name_H-M   'P 1'
#
loop_
_entity.id
_entity.type
_entity.pdbx_description
1 polymer ?
#
loop_
_entity_poly.entity_id
_entity_poly.type
_entity_poly.pdbx_seq_one_letter_code
_entity_poly.pdbx_strand_id
1 'polypeptide(L)'
;MDATLNLIGRDADLFAADIATHEEALSDLVQGSRFLVIGGAGSIGQAVTKEIFARSPKLLHVVDISENNMVELVRDIRSSLGYIEGEFATFAIDAGSDIFDAFIANGPGYDYVLNLSALK
;
A
#
# COMPACT_ATOMS: atom_id res chain seq x y z
N MET A 1 -7.69 -13.46 -17.89
CA MET A 1 -6.64 -12.87 -18.75
C MET A 1 -6.69 -11.39 -18.45
N ASP A 2 -5.61 -10.83 -17.90
CA ASP A 2 -5.62 -9.41 -17.51
C ASP A 2 -5.82 -8.57 -18.79
N ALA A 3 -6.94 -7.85 -18.84
CA ALA A 3 -7.30 -7.03 -19.99
C ALA A 3 -6.20 -6.00 -20.30
N THR A 4 -5.42 -5.61 -19.29
CA THR A 4 -4.35 -4.60 -19.40
C THR A 4 -3.15 -5.10 -20.18
N LEU A 5 -2.67 -6.33 -19.93
CA LEU A 5 -1.48 -6.88 -20.59
C LEU A 5 -1.68 -6.96 -22.12
N ASN A 6 -2.83 -7.47 -22.55
CA ASN A 6 -3.17 -7.56 -23.97
C ASN A 6 -3.26 -6.17 -24.62
N LEU A 7 -3.79 -5.16 -23.93
CA LEU A 7 -3.89 -3.79 -24.44
C LEU A 7 -2.53 -3.14 -24.66
N ILE A 8 -1.52 -3.49 -23.85
CA ILE A 8 -0.14 -2.99 -24.01
C ILE A 8 0.76 -3.93 -24.84
N GLY A 9 0.17 -4.91 -25.53
CA GLY A 9 0.90 -5.80 -26.44
C GLY A 9 1.77 -6.83 -25.74
N ARG A 10 1.35 -7.31 -24.56
CA ARG A 10 2.09 -8.26 -23.73
C ARG A 10 1.23 -9.44 -23.30
N ASP A 11 1.90 -10.56 -23.08
CA ASP A 11 1.32 -11.81 -22.59
C ASP A 11 1.75 -12.17 -21.15
N ALA A 12 2.77 -11.48 -20.62
CA ALA A 12 3.33 -11.72 -19.29
C ALA A 12 3.74 -10.43 -18.55
N ASP A 13 3.74 -10.49 -17.22
CA ASP A 13 4.21 -9.43 -16.31
C ASP A 13 5.73 -9.23 -16.38
N LEU A 14 6.23 -8.03 -16.01
CA LEU A 14 7.66 -7.71 -16.10
C LEU A 14 8.50 -8.51 -15.12
N PHE A 15 8.03 -8.60 -13.88
CA PHE A 15 8.84 -9.03 -12.75
C PHE A 15 8.34 -10.35 -12.15
N ALA A 16 7.53 -11.13 -12.89
CA ALA A 16 6.97 -12.38 -12.37
C ALA A 16 8.05 -13.34 -11.86
N ALA A 17 9.15 -13.49 -12.61
CA ALA A 17 10.27 -14.35 -12.23
C ALA A 17 11.02 -13.80 -11.00
N ASP A 18 11.26 -12.49 -10.94
CA ASP A 18 11.98 -11.86 -9.84
C ASP A 18 11.17 -11.91 -8.54
N ILE A 19 9.85 -11.63 -8.61
CA ILE A 19 8.95 -11.73 -7.46
C ILE A 19 8.88 -13.17 -6.97
N ALA A 20 8.67 -14.14 -7.87
CA ALA A 20 8.63 -15.55 -7.48
C ALA A 20 9.94 -16.01 -6.81
N THR A 21 11.08 -15.49 -7.27
CA THR A 21 12.40 -15.82 -6.70
C THR A 21 12.59 -15.24 -5.29
N HIS A 22 11.99 -14.09 -4.99
CA HIS A 22 12.19 -13.38 -3.72
C HIS A 22 10.97 -13.42 -2.79
N GLU A 23 9.91 -14.16 -3.14
CA GLU A 23 8.62 -14.11 -2.44
C GLU A 23 8.72 -14.46 -0.96
N GLU A 24 9.48 -15.48 -0.60
CA GLU A 24 9.70 -15.88 0.80
C GLU A 24 10.35 -14.74 1.60
N ALA A 25 11.44 -14.17 1.07
CA ALA A 25 12.15 -13.07 1.71
C ALA A 25 11.29 -11.80 1.81
N LEU A 26 10.48 -11.50 0.79
CA LEU A 26 9.54 -10.38 0.80
C LEU A 26 8.45 -10.60 1.85
N SER A 27 7.84 -11.78 1.88
CA SER A 27 6.80 -12.14 2.84
C SER A 27 7.29 -12.05 4.28
N ASP A 28 8.44 -12.64 4.60
CA ASP A 28 9.04 -12.60 5.94
C ASP A 28 9.33 -11.16 6.39
N LEU A 29 9.92 -10.35 5.50
CA LEU A 29 10.24 -8.95 5.81
C LEU A 29 8.97 -8.14 6.03
N VAL A 30 7.97 -8.27 5.16
CA VAL A 30 6.72 -7.52 5.28
C VAL A 30 5.98 -7.91 6.54
N GLN A 31 5.84 -9.21 6.82
CA GLN A 31 5.12 -9.71 7.98
C GLN A 31 5.69 -9.20 9.31
N GLY A 32 7.01 -9.00 9.39
CA GLY A 32 7.68 -8.46 10.58
C GLY A 32 7.65 -6.94 10.72
N SER A 33 7.26 -6.19 9.67
CA SER A 33 7.55 -4.75 9.54
C SER A 33 6.31 -3.85 9.58
N ARG A 34 6.53 -2.59 9.95
CA ARG A 34 5.53 -1.52 10.00
C ARG A 34 5.74 -0.55 8.84
N PHE A 35 4.67 -0.31 8.07
CA PHE A 35 4.68 0.50 6.86
C PHE A 35 3.79 1.72 7.00
N LEU A 36 4.30 2.87 6.52
CA LEU A 36 3.50 4.05 6.23
C LEU A 36 3.55 4.33 4.71
N VAL A 37 2.40 4.37 4.06
CA VAL A 37 2.25 4.75 2.66
C VAL A 37 1.58 6.11 2.58
N ILE A 38 2.31 7.13 2.11
CA ILE A 38 1.81 8.50 1.90
C ILE A 38 1.43 8.67 0.42
N GLY A 39 0.27 9.24 0.13
CA GLY A 39 -0.31 9.24 -1.21
C GLY A 39 -0.85 7.87 -1.62
N GLY A 40 -1.29 7.08 -0.65
CA GLY A 40 -1.66 5.68 -0.85
C GLY A 40 -2.95 5.47 -1.64
N ALA A 41 -3.79 6.50 -1.79
CA ALA A 41 -5.01 6.43 -2.61
C ALA A 41 -4.74 6.79 -4.08
N GLY A 42 -3.52 7.21 -4.43
CA GLY A 42 -3.10 7.39 -5.83
C GLY A 42 -2.86 6.05 -6.55
N SER A 43 -2.81 6.05 -7.89
CA SER A 43 -2.71 4.79 -8.67
C SER A 43 -1.53 3.90 -8.27
N ILE A 44 -0.33 4.48 -8.08
CA ILE A 44 0.86 3.73 -7.62
C ILE A 44 0.73 3.38 -6.13
N GLY A 45 0.24 4.32 -5.33
CA GLY A 45 -0.03 4.13 -3.90
C GLY A 45 -0.91 2.92 -3.62
N GLN A 46 -2.00 2.77 -4.37
CA GLN A 46 -2.92 1.65 -4.24
C GLN A 46 -2.25 0.33 -4.63
N ALA A 47 -1.49 0.30 -5.74
CA ALA A 47 -0.78 -0.89 -6.17
C ALA A 47 0.24 -1.36 -5.11
N VAL A 48 1.07 -0.45 -4.60
CA VAL A 48 2.06 -0.75 -3.56
C VAL A 48 1.39 -1.15 -2.25
N THR A 49 0.31 -0.47 -1.84
CA THR A 49 -0.45 -0.82 -0.64
C THR A 49 -0.99 -2.25 -0.73
N LYS A 50 -1.52 -2.65 -1.88
CA LYS A 50 -2.04 -4.01 -2.09
C LYS A 50 -0.93 -5.07 -2.05
N GLU A 51 0.23 -4.79 -2.66
CA GLU A 51 1.39 -5.69 -2.59
C GLU A 51 1.89 -5.90 -1.16
N ILE A 52 1.91 -4.83 -0.34
CA ILE A 52 2.26 -4.93 1.07
C ILE A 52 1.17 -5.71 1.81
N PHE A 53 -0.11 -5.32 1.66
CA PHE A 53 -1.23 -5.96 2.36
C PHE A 53 -1.32 -7.47 2.09
N ALA A 54 -1.10 -7.91 0.84
CA ALA A 54 -1.13 -9.32 0.45
C ALA A 54 -0.13 -10.19 1.22
N ARG A 55 0.94 -9.58 1.76
CA ARG A 55 2.00 -10.25 2.54
C ARG A 55 1.84 -10.07 4.04
N SER A 56 0.64 -9.68 4.51
CA SER A 56 0.24 -9.66 5.92
C SER A 56 1.19 -8.87 6.84
N PRO A 57 1.38 -7.55 6.60
CA PRO A 57 2.28 -6.72 7.39
C PRO A 57 1.87 -6.67 8.86
N LYS A 58 2.85 -6.44 9.75
CA LYS A 58 2.56 -6.18 11.17
C LYS A 58 1.69 -4.94 11.35
N LEU A 59 1.99 -3.89 10.58
CA LEU A 59 1.22 -2.65 10.56
C LEU A 59 1.32 -2.01 9.17
N LEU A 60 0.19 -1.55 8.64
CA LEU A 60 0.10 -0.81 7.39
C LEU A 60 -0.83 0.39 7.56
N HIS A 61 -0.24 1.57 7.67
CA HIS A 61 -0.99 2.83 7.68
C HIS A 61 -0.92 3.47 6.30
N VAL A 62 -2.06 3.94 5.82
CA VAL A 62 -2.18 4.58 4.51
C VAL A 62 -2.72 5.99 4.70
N VAL A 63 -1.98 6.98 4.20
CA VAL A 63 -2.33 8.41 4.28
C VAL A 63 -2.56 8.95 2.88
N ASP A 64 -3.67 9.65 2.70
CA ASP A 64 -3.99 10.38 1.47
C ASP A 64 -4.98 11.51 1.77
N ILE A 65 -5.07 12.53 0.93
CA ILE A 65 -6.06 13.61 1.06
C ILE A 65 -7.44 13.19 0.53
N SER A 66 -7.50 12.21 -0.36
CA SER A 66 -8.75 11.79 -1.02
C SER A 66 -9.47 10.69 -0.23
N GLU A 67 -10.43 11.06 0.61
CA GLU A 67 -11.30 10.13 1.33
C GLU A 67 -12.00 9.15 0.36
N ASN A 68 -12.53 9.66 -0.75
CA ASN A 68 -13.24 8.85 -1.75
C ASN A 68 -12.36 7.73 -2.31
N ASN A 69 -11.11 8.05 -2.69
CA ASN A 69 -10.20 7.05 -3.22
C ASN A 69 -9.75 6.06 -2.14
N MET A 70 -9.63 6.52 -0.88
CA MET A 70 -9.34 5.62 0.24
C MET A 70 -10.48 4.61 0.48
N VAL A 71 -11.74 5.04 0.36
CA VAL A 71 -12.90 4.13 0.45
C VAL A 71 -12.82 3.06 -0.65
N GLU A 72 -12.51 3.44 -1.88
CA GLU A 72 -12.37 2.49 -2.98
C GLU A 72 -11.19 1.53 -2.78
N LEU A 73 -10.03 2.02 -2.31
CA LEU A 73 -8.89 1.17 -1.96
C LEU A 73 -9.26 0.14 -0.88
N VAL A 74 -9.95 0.57 0.19
CA VAL A 74 -10.39 -0.34 1.25
C VAL A 74 -11.38 -1.37 0.71
N ARG A 75 -12.35 -0.96 -0.11
CA ARG A 75 -13.32 -1.89 -0.74
C ARG A 75 -12.62 -2.91 -1.63
N ASP A 76 -11.68 -2.46 -2.46
CA ASP A 76 -10.88 -3.34 -3.31
C ASP A 76 -10.11 -4.36 -2.47
N ILE A 77 -9.34 -3.91 -1.46
CA ILE A 77 -8.61 -4.80 -0.54
C ILE A 77 -9.53 -5.80 0.16
N ARG A 78 -10.67 -5.35 0.70
CA ARG A 78 -11.58 -6.24 1.44
C ARG A 78 -12.26 -7.27 0.54
N SER A 79 -12.53 -6.93 -0.71
CA SER A 79 -13.16 -7.84 -1.67
C SER A 79 -12.17 -8.79 -2.36
N SER A 80 -10.90 -8.40 -2.50
CA SER A 80 -9.88 -9.18 -3.21
C SER A 80 -8.95 -9.97 -2.27
N LEU A 81 -8.46 -9.35 -1.19
CA LEU A 81 -7.46 -9.90 -0.28
C LEU A 81 -8.01 -10.24 1.11
N GLY A 82 -9.14 -9.64 1.49
CA GLY A 82 -9.85 -9.94 2.74
C GLY A 82 -9.26 -9.24 3.97
N TYR A 83 -8.81 -10.01 4.95
CA TYR A 83 -8.39 -9.52 6.27
C TYR A 83 -7.05 -10.13 6.67
N ILE A 84 -6.24 -9.36 7.39
CA ILE A 84 -4.96 -9.76 7.97
C ILE A 84 -5.03 -9.61 9.49
N GLU A 85 -4.15 -10.30 10.22
CA GLU A 85 -4.05 -10.18 11.69
C GLU A 85 -3.40 -8.87 12.14
N GLY A 86 -2.48 -8.33 11.32
CA GLY A 86 -1.81 -7.06 11.58
C GLY A 86 -2.72 -5.84 11.48
N GLU A 87 -2.24 -4.71 11.98
CA GLU A 87 -3.01 -3.46 11.95
C GLU A 87 -3.05 -2.89 10.54
N PHE A 88 -4.26 -2.63 10.02
CA PHE A 88 -4.46 -1.89 8.78
C PHE A 88 -5.41 -0.73 9.00
N ALA A 89 -4.91 0.49 8.79
CA ALA A 89 -5.68 1.72 9.01
C ALA A 89 -5.41 2.76 7.92
N THR A 90 -6.43 3.57 7.68
CA THR A 90 -6.46 4.56 6.60
C THR A 90 -6.81 5.93 7.17
N PHE A 91 -6.06 6.96 6.77
CA PHE A 91 -6.19 8.30 7.31
C PHE A 91 -6.32 9.32 6.18
N ALA A 92 -7.45 10.01 6.14
CA ALA A 92 -7.69 11.12 5.21
C ALA A 92 -7.04 12.40 5.74
N ILE A 93 -5.72 12.54 5.59
CA ILE A 93 -4.90 13.62 6.16
C ILE A 93 -3.96 14.18 5.09
N ASP A 94 -3.79 15.50 5.09
CA ASP A 94 -2.77 16.17 4.28
C ASP A 94 -1.39 16.02 4.94
N ALA A 95 -0.43 15.44 4.21
CA ALA A 95 0.93 15.21 4.67
C ALA A 95 1.71 16.51 4.96
N GLY A 96 1.24 17.67 4.47
CA GLY A 96 1.80 18.98 4.78
C GLY A 96 1.14 19.70 5.96
N SER A 97 0.21 19.06 6.68
CA SER A 97 -0.56 19.69 7.76
C SER A 97 0.01 19.40 9.15
N ASP A 98 -0.28 20.29 10.10
CA ASP A 98 0.00 20.12 11.54
C ASP A 98 -0.66 18.84 12.11
N ILE A 99 -1.75 18.38 11.48
CA ILE A 99 -2.42 17.12 11.84
C ILE A 99 -1.52 15.93 11.50
N PHE A 100 -0.84 15.97 10.36
CA PHE A 100 0.13 14.93 10.00
C PHE A 100 1.33 14.94 10.94
N ASP A 101 1.83 16.12 11.32
CA ASP A 101 2.91 16.23 12.32
C ASP A 101 2.51 15.60 13.65
N ALA A 102 1.29 15.90 14.13
CA ALA A 102 0.75 15.28 15.34
C ALA A 102 0.54 13.76 15.19
N PHE A 103 0.07 13.31 14.03
CA PHE A 103 -0.09 11.89 13.70
C PHE A 103 1.25 11.14 13.76
N ILE A 104 2.32 11.69 13.18
CA ILE A 104 3.65 11.08 13.22
C ILE A 104 4.23 11.12 14.64
N ALA A 105 4.13 12.24 15.34
CA ALA A 105 4.70 12.41 16.68
C ALA A 105 4.06 11.48 17.74
N ASN A 106 2.78 11.13 17.56
CA ASN A 106 2.03 10.27 18.49
C ASN A 106 1.79 8.86 17.93
N GLY A 107 2.26 8.58 16.72
CA GLY A 107 2.03 7.32 16.02
C GLY A 107 2.91 6.17 16.54
N PRO A 108 2.69 4.95 16.04
CA PRO A 108 3.42 3.76 16.48
C PRO A 108 4.89 3.72 16.01
N GLY A 109 5.31 4.66 15.14
CA GLY A 109 6.57 4.62 14.40
C GLY A 109 6.56 3.58 13.28
N TYR A 110 7.45 3.76 12.30
CA TYR A 110 7.48 2.96 11.07
C TYR A 110 8.89 2.49 10.74
N ASP A 111 8.99 1.28 10.20
CA ASP A 111 10.25 0.71 9.72
C ASP A 111 10.49 1.13 8.26
N TYR A 112 9.41 1.26 7.48
CA TYR A 112 9.43 1.74 6.10
C TYR A 112 8.40 2.85 5.88
N VAL A 113 8.84 3.95 5.26
CA VAL A 113 7.98 5.06 4.83
C VAL A 113 8.09 5.21 3.32
N LEU A 114 6.96 5.05 2.63
CA LEU A 114 6.86 5.14 1.18
C LEU A 114 6.06 6.39 0.82
N ASN A 115 6.73 7.39 0.24
CA ASN A 115 6.07 8.60 -0.23
C ASN A 115 5.78 8.51 -1.73
N LEU A 116 4.50 8.39 -2.07
CA LEU A 116 3.97 8.30 -3.43
C LEU A 116 3.01 9.47 -3.74
N SER A 117 2.96 10.47 -2.87
CA SER A 117 2.22 11.71 -3.10
C SER A 117 2.99 12.61 -4.06
N ALA A 118 2.29 13.18 -5.05
CA ALA A 118 2.87 14.11 -6.01
C ALA A 118 1.78 14.97 -6.66
N LEU A 119 2.15 16.20 -7.01
CA LEU A 119 1.46 16.96 -8.05
C LEU A 119 2.12 16.60 -9.38
N LYS A 120 1.36 16.04 -10.33
CA LYS A 120 1.87 15.47 -11.58
C LYS A 120 1.09 15.94 -12.79
#